data_AF-A0A956MU58-F1
#
_entry.id   AF-A0A956MU58-F1
#
_cell.length_a   1.000
_cell.length_b   1.000
_cell.length_c   1.000
_cell.angle_alpha   90.00
_cell.angle_beta   90.00
_cell.angle_gamma   90.00
#
_symmetry.space_group_name_H-M   'P 1'
#
loop_
_entity.id
_entity.type
_entity.pdbx_description
1 polymer ?
#
loop_
_entity_poly.entity_id
_entity_poly.type
_entity_poly.pdbx_seq_one_letter_code
_entity_poly.pdbx_strand_id
1 'polypeptide(L)'
;MRIMMKKHIFSIMVLAVLASTFAYTQTPQKYIMRFSSDWQIDNELPEKAMLISLQGVVNGEAPQLYFLYPDDWDFNFVEPLYDYYRDTRSMQFQELASADEALAKLANKTNGYVVWDTNVRTSLIVAFTAAGVHQAIVVSEDLIPLAEQHGLSMKEDLRGLFAGKSDYEIYEWAYDKYWDQTNHEYLVYMGGEHGKVMKPGVADWGIYKRSFFTDASTDPADTLEYQFANKILSQMKPNSFVFGWHSYKKDKEAQHVRLTSSYALRVEGLHTLPNMSFNHQIPLAPGFKFSNKHNVEAGKRYIPKEKVYVACIQTDCLGIGAWTKPGRGELPYAWEVTMNWSWLAPAMMQYFYDQATPNDYFIGSLSGPGYMYPRSVPIDKLPQVVSTAYELMQNLDLNVFEIMEHSNYWESDGVDDDLPKEIIDVYYQEMPDVLGFANGYRPAHTFTSRDGKPFISYDYYLGEKRDEKEATADLIELSNLNPKRPYFLLLHVRQWSDIKRVKRILDALPDEFEVVPLDIFLKMAGEQPTFQERYLESMN
;
A
#
# COMPACT_ATOMS: atom_id res chain seq x y z
N MET A 1 -33.59 64.84 51.96
CA MET A 1 -34.42 63.61 52.04
C MET A 1 -33.79 62.59 51.10
N ARG A 2 -32.78 61.87 51.58
CA ARG A 2 -32.82 60.42 51.85
C ARG A 2 -33.04 59.53 50.59
N ILE A 3 -31.97 58.80 50.26
CA ILE A 3 -31.93 57.40 49.78
C ILE A 3 -32.02 57.16 48.26
N MET A 4 -30.89 56.74 47.67
CA MET A 4 -30.66 55.61 46.74
C MET A 4 -29.35 55.89 45.97
N MET A 5 -28.17 55.70 46.54
CA MET A 5 -27.41 54.44 46.67
C MET A 5 -27.34 53.55 45.40
N LYS A 6 -26.15 53.62 44.79
CA LYS A 6 -25.31 52.51 44.29
C LYS A 6 -25.91 51.57 43.25
N LYS A 7 -25.56 51.82 41.99
CA LYS A 7 -25.22 50.83 40.96
C LYS A 7 -24.49 51.60 39.84
N HIS A 8 -23.48 51.00 39.20
CA HIS A 8 -22.74 51.50 38.02
C HIS A 8 -21.31 52.03 38.23
N ILE A 9 -20.54 51.46 39.16
CA ILE A 9 -19.06 51.53 39.09
C ILE A 9 -18.50 50.15 39.44
N PHE A 10 -18.79 49.13 38.63
CA PHE A 10 -18.11 47.82 38.71
C PHE A 10 -18.17 46.99 37.41
N SER A 11 -18.36 47.65 36.25
CA SER A 11 -18.43 46.95 34.95
C SER A 11 -17.41 47.43 33.91
N ILE A 12 -16.41 48.22 34.32
CA ILE A 12 -15.33 48.68 33.41
C ILE A 12 -14.00 47.94 33.67
N MET A 13 -13.92 47.14 34.73
CA MET A 13 -12.67 46.45 35.13
C MET A 13 -12.72 44.92 34.98
N VAL A 14 -13.60 44.40 34.10
CA VAL A 14 -13.64 42.97 33.70
C VAL A 14 -13.56 42.80 32.17
N LEU A 15 -13.62 43.90 31.40
CA LEU A 15 -13.45 43.87 29.94
C LEU A 15 -11.99 43.96 29.46
N ALA A 16 -11.01 43.92 30.37
CA ALA A 16 -9.58 44.07 30.06
C ALA A 16 -8.73 42.80 30.29
N VAL A 17 -9.34 41.65 30.62
CA VAL A 17 -8.59 40.38 30.87
C VAL A 17 -9.10 39.20 30.04
N LEU A 18 -9.99 39.43 29.06
CA LEU A 18 -10.42 38.41 28.08
C LEU A 18 -9.97 38.76 26.66
N ALA A 19 -8.85 39.45 26.51
CA ALA A 19 -8.00 39.28 25.34
C ALA A 19 -7.14 38.04 25.59
N SER A 20 -7.79 36.88 25.67
CA SER A 20 -7.10 35.61 25.49
C SER A 20 -6.40 35.71 24.15
N THR A 21 -5.07 35.71 24.21
CA THR A 21 -4.16 35.52 23.10
C THR A 21 -4.68 34.36 22.25
N PHE A 22 -5.42 34.66 21.20
CA PHE A 22 -5.43 33.82 20.02
C PHE A 22 -4.00 33.91 19.51
N ALA A 23 -3.12 33.06 20.03
CA ALA A 23 -1.91 32.72 19.32
C ALA A 23 -2.41 32.22 17.97
N TYR A 24 -2.26 33.06 16.95
CA TYR A 24 -2.43 32.64 15.57
C TYR A 24 -1.34 31.59 15.38
N THR A 25 -1.67 30.33 15.63
CA THR A 25 -0.77 29.22 15.31
C THR A 25 -0.65 29.27 13.80
N GLN A 26 0.43 29.90 13.32
CA GLN A 26 0.75 29.90 11.91
C GLN A 26 0.77 28.45 11.47
N THR A 27 -0.07 28.11 10.49
CA THR A 27 -0.01 26.82 9.83
C THR A 27 1.44 26.60 9.39
N PRO A 28 2.09 25.49 9.79
CA PRO A 28 3.48 25.26 9.42
C PRO A 28 3.67 25.35 7.91
N GLN A 29 4.71 26.06 7.49
CA GLN A 29 5.09 26.16 6.08
C GLN A 29 5.33 24.76 5.51
N LYS A 30 4.78 24.51 4.32
CA LYS A 30 4.97 23.27 3.57
C LYS A 30 5.97 23.49 2.46
N TYR A 31 6.75 22.46 2.20
CA TYR A 31 7.82 22.45 1.24
C TYR A 31 7.68 21.25 0.31
N ILE A 32 8.09 21.47 -0.94
CA ILE A 32 8.30 20.39 -1.90
C ILE A 32 9.75 20.35 -2.38
N MET A 33 10.19 19.15 -2.75
CA MET A 33 11.46 18.90 -3.40
C MET A 33 11.27 17.83 -4.47
N ARG A 34 12.06 17.92 -5.55
CA ARG A 34 12.00 16.98 -6.68
C ARG A 34 13.24 16.09 -6.68
N PHE A 35 13.04 14.78 -6.84
CA PHE A 35 14.13 13.83 -7.02
C PHE A 35 14.34 13.49 -8.49
N SER A 36 15.60 13.24 -8.85
CA SER A 36 15.96 12.61 -10.12
C SER A 36 15.79 11.08 -10.04
N SER A 37 16.01 10.37 -11.16
CA SER A 37 15.99 8.90 -11.24
C SER A 37 17.26 8.20 -10.77
N ASP A 38 18.31 8.91 -10.33
CA ASP A 38 19.53 8.25 -9.85
C ASP A 38 19.43 7.78 -8.38
N TRP A 39 19.43 6.48 -8.16
CA TRP A 39 19.31 5.86 -6.83
C TRP A 39 20.55 5.06 -6.43
N GLN A 40 21.71 5.37 -7.01
CA GLN A 40 22.98 4.67 -6.75
C GLN A 40 23.67 5.16 -5.48
N ILE A 41 24.20 4.23 -4.68
CA ILE A 41 24.96 4.47 -3.43
C ILE A 41 26.18 5.38 -3.67
N ASP A 42 26.84 5.22 -4.82
CA ASP A 42 28.03 5.98 -5.21
C ASP A 42 27.70 7.26 -5.99
N ASN A 43 26.43 7.66 -6.06
CA ASN A 43 26.02 8.93 -6.67
C ASN A 43 24.99 9.69 -5.80
N GLU A 44 23.71 9.74 -6.19
CA GLU A 44 22.72 10.63 -5.54
C GLU A 44 21.99 10.02 -4.33
N LEU A 45 22.08 8.70 -4.11
CA LEU A 45 21.39 8.05 -2.98
C LEU A 45 21.78 8.64 -1.62
N PRO A 46 23.05 8.98 -1.31
CA PRO A 46 23.39 9.54 -0.01
C PRO A 46 22.64 10.82 0.34
N GLU A 47 22.50 11.76 -0.61
CA GLU A 47 21.74 12.99 -0.40
C GLU A 47 20.23 12.68 -0.28
N LYS A 48 19.70 11.81 -1.14
CA LYS A 48 18.27 11.41 -1.10
C LYS A 48 17.91 10.70 0.19
N ALA A 49 18.77 9.83 0.72
CA ALA A 49 18.58 9.15 2.00
C ALA A 49 18.55 10.16 3.16
N MET A 50 19.46 11.14 3.17
CA MET A 50 19.44 12.24 4.13
C MET A 50 18.11 13.01 4.05
N LEU A 51 17.67 13.37 2.85
CA LEU A 51 16.43 14.12 2.63
C LEU A 51 15.17 13.33 3.01
N ILE A 52 15.09 12.04 2.69
CA ILE A 52 13.97 11.16 3.10
C ILE A 52 13.95 11.00 4.62
N SER A 53 15.11 10.87 5.26
CA SER A 53 15.17 10.83 6.73
C SER A 53 14.77 12.16 7.37
N LEU A 54 15.16 13.28 6.76
CA LEU A 54 14.70 14.61 7.16
C LEU A 54 13.18 14.70 7.08
N GLN A 55 12.56 14.21 6.01
CA GLN A 55 11.11 14.15 5.87
C GLN A 55 10.45 13.38 7.01
N GLY A 56 10.95 12.18 7.33
CA GLY A 56 10.41 11.36 8.42
C GLY A 56 10.43 12.08 9.77
N VAL A 57 11.49 12.84 10.05
CA VAL A 57 11.62 13.60 11.31
C VAL A 57 10.77 14.87 11.30
N VAL A 58 10.89 15.71 10.28
CA VAL A 58 10.27 17.04 10.26
C VAL A 58 8.75 16.98 10.15
N ASN A 59 8.21 15.88 9.61
CA ASN A 59 6.79 15.62 9.56
C ASN A 59 6.22 15.15 10.91
N GLY A 60 7.03 14.99 11.96
CA GLY A 60 6.61 14.50 13.29
C GLY A 60 5.45 15.28 13.93
N GLU A 61 5.42 16.60 13.75
CA GLU A 61 4.41 17.48 14.36
C GLU A 61 3.34 17.98 13.36
N ALA A 62 3.70 18.09 12.09
CA ALA A 62 2.84 18.59 11.02
C ALA A 62 3.36 18.15 9.66
N PRO A 63 2.50 18.00 8.63
CA PRO A 63 2.92 17.63 7.28
C PRO A 63 3.62 18.84 6.60
N GLN A 64 4.95 18.81 6.55
CA GLN A 64 5.79 19.93 6.12
C GLN A 64 6.68 19.65 4.92
N LEU A 65 7.19 18.43 4.72
CA LEU A 65 8.05 18.10 3.59
C LEU A 65 7.43 16.98 2.76
N TYR A 66 7.31 17.23 1.46
CA TYR A 66 6.75 16.30 0.47
C TYR A 66 7.70 16.20 -0.74
N PHE A 67 7.98 15.00 -1.20
CA PHE A 67 8.84 14.77 -2.36
C PHE A 67 8.03 14.43 -3.60
N LEU A 68 8.43 15.00 -4.72
CA LEU A 68 8.02 14.58 -6.05
C LEU A 68 9.09 13.66 -6.61
N TYR A 69 8.66 12.49 -7.07
CA TYR A 69 9.51 11.42 -7.58
C TYR A 69 9.48 11.43 -9.11
N PRO A 70 10.52 10.88 -9.78
CA PRO A 70 10.58 10.82 -11.23
C PRO A 70 9.47 9.92 -11.82
N ASP A 71 9.19 10.10 -13.12
CA ASP A 71 8.11 9.39 -13.84
C ASP A 71 8.25 7.86 -13.85
N ASP A 72 9.46 7.35 -13.65
CA ASP A 72 9.80 5.93 -13.57
C ASP A 72 9.71 5.36 -12.14
N TRP A 73 9.25 6.15 -11.17
CA TRP A 73 8.91 5.68 -9.83
C TRP A 73 7.62 4.86 -9.84
N ASP A 74 7.56 3.82 -9.01
CA ASP A 74 6.43 2.87 -9.02
C ASP A 74 5.08 3.58 -8.76
N PHE A 75 5.07 4.50 -7.79
CA PHE A 75 3.90 5.27 -7.35
C PHE A 75 3.72 6.54 -8.19
N ASN A 76 3.23 6.37 -9.41
CA ASN A 76 3.10 7.46 -10.39
C ASN A 76 1.98 8.49 -10.11
N PHE A 77 1.22 8.35 -9.01
CA PHE A 77 0.21 9.32 -8.60
C PHE A 77 0.77 10.47 -7.74
N VAL A 78 2.05 10.44 -7.36
CA VAL A 78 2.64 11.43 -6.44
C VAL A 78 2.43 12.88 -6.90
N GLU A 79 2.76 13.19 -8.15
CA GLU A 79 2.55 14.55 -8.68
C GLU A 79 1.05 14.89 -8.87
N PRO A 80 0.21 14.00 -9.44
CA PRO A 80 -1.24 14.20 -9.43
C PRO A 80 -1.87 14.44 -8.06
N LEU A 81 -1.38 13.76 -7.01
CA LEU A 81 -1.86 13.93 -5.64
C LEU A 81 -1.41 15.27 -5.03
N TYR A 82 -0.18 15.69 -5.34
CA TYR A 82 0.31 17.02 -4.98
C TYR A 82 -0.59 18.12 -5.57
N ASP A 83 -0.95 18.03 -6.86
CA ASP A 83 -1.87 18.97 -7.48
C ASP A 83 -3.26 18.91 -6.85
N TYR A 84 -3.78 17.71 -6.56
CA TYR A 84 -5.03 17.55 -5.84
C TYR A 84 -5.03 18.25 -4.47
N TYR A 85 -3.93 18.21 -3.71
CA TYR A 85 -3.83 18.95 -2.44
C TYR A 85 -3.80 20.46 -2.63
N ARG A 86 -3.15 20.97 -3.68
CA ARG A 86 -3.18 22.40 -4.00
C ARG A 86 -4.59 22.86 -4.33
N ASP A 87 -5.28 22.08 -5.16
CA ASP A 87 -6.58 22.47 -5.71
C ASP A 87 -7.71 22.28 -4.70
N THR A 88 -7.72 21.17 -3.96
CA THR A 88 -8.86 20.80 -3.09
C THR A 88 -8.63 21.07 -1.61
N ARG A 89 -7.39 21.32 -1.19
CA ARG A 89 -7.03 21.63 0.20
C ARG A 89 -6.39 23.01 0.35
N SER A 90 -6.26 23.75 -0.76
CA SER A 90 -5.61 25.07 -0.80
C SER A 90 -4.21 25.06 -0.18
N MET A 91 -3.53 23.91 -0.21
CA MET A 91 -2.19 23.80 0.34
C MET A 91 -1.21 24.59 -0.52
N GLN A 92 -0.44 25.46 0.12
CA GLN A 92 0.63 26.21 -0.52
C GLN A 92 1.97 25.58 -0.17
N PHE A 93 2.79 25.34 -1.18
CA PHE A 93 4.10 24.74 -1.03
C PHE A 93 5.17 25.70 -1.53
N GLN A 94 6.30 25.74 -0.82
CA GLN A 94 7.52 26.36 -1.29
C GLN A 94 8.45 25.28 -1.83
N GLU A 95 8.91 25.43 -3.06
CA GLU A 95 9.94 24.53 -3.61
C GLU A 95 11.31 24.84 -3.01
N LEU A 96 12.01 23.79 -2.60
CA LEU A 96 13.40 23.86 -2.12
C LEU A 96 14.31 23.28 -3.22
N ALA A 97 15.40 23.98 -3.51
CA ALA A 97 16.26 23.68 -4.65
C ALA A 97 17.44 22.75 -4.31
N SER A 98 17.79 22.60 -3.03
CA SER A 98 18.95 21.82 -2.61
C SER A 98 18.83 21.27 -1.19
N ALA A 99 19.68 20.30 -0.85
CA ALA A 99 19.80 19.79 0.51
C ALA A 99 20.26 20.87 1.52
N ASP A 100 21.13 21.79 1.11
CA ASP A 100 21.54 22.94 1.94
C ASP A 100 20.34 23.84 2.28
N GLU A 101 19.49 24.15 1.30
CA GLU A 101 18.27 24.94 1.55
C GLU A 101 17.29 24.18 2.46
N ALA A 102 17.12 22.88 2.25
CA ALA A 102 16.26 22.05 3.10
C ALA A 102 16.72 22.05 4.56
N LEU A 103 18.01 21.85 4.82
CA LEU A 103 18.57 21.92 6.16
C LEU A 103 18.49 23.33 6.75
N ALA A 104 18.75 24.38 5.96
CA ALA A 104 18.60 25.76 6.41
C ALA A 104 17.18 26.06 6.94
N LYS A 105 16.15 25.42 6.37
CA LYS A 105 14.75 25.59 6.77
C LYS A 105 14.29 24.67 7.88
N LEU A 106 14.85 23.47 7.97
CA LEU A 106 14.25 22.37 8.73
C LEU A 106 15.19 21.70 9.75
N ALA A 107 16.49 22.00 9.75
CA ALA A 107 17.46 21.39 10.65
C ALA A 107 17.13 21.58 12.14
N ASN A 108 16.45 22.68 12.50
CA ASN A 108 16.03 22.93 13.88
C ASN A 108 14.95 21.95 14.41
N LYS A 109 14.38 21.10 13.55
CA LYS A 109 13.39 20.08 13.91
C LYS A 109 13.97 18.68 14.06
N THR A 110 15.26 18.51 13.81
CA THR A 110 15.97 17.24 14.03
C THR A 110 16.93 17.38 15.21
N ASN A 111 17.14 16.28 15.93
CA ASN A 111 18.03 16.25 17.08
C ASN A 111 19.51 16.12 16.69
N GLY A 112 19.83 15.77 15.44
CA GLY A 112 21.20 15.54 14.97
C GLY A 112 21.27 14.65 13.74
N TYR A 113 22.41 13.96 13.55
CA TYR A 113 22.59 13.02 12.45
C TYR A 113 23.24 11.70 12.86
N VAL A 114 22.97 10.64 12.10
CA VAL A 114 23.58 9.31 12.20
C VAL A 114 24.39 9.07 10.93
N VAL A 115 25.68 8.74 11.08
CA VAL A 115 26.54 8.46 9.94
C VAL A 115 26.41 7.00 9.51
N TRP A 116 26.18 6.76 8.22
CA TRP A 116 26.18 5.41 7.63
C TRP A 116 27.42 5.16 6.76
N ASP A 117 27.78 3.89 6.57
CA ASP A 117 28.94 3.46 5.78
C ASP A 117 28.51 3.13 4.35
N THR A 118 28.91 3.95 3.38
CA THR A 118 28.58 3.74 1.97
C THR A 118 29.22 2.47 1.38
N ASN A 119 30.24 1.90 2.02
CA ASN A 119 30.84 0.63 1.62
C ASN A 119 30.04 -0.59 2.10
N VAL A 120 29.10 -0.40 3.04
CA VAL A 120 28.23 -1.44 3.58
C VAL A 120 26.78 -1.00 3.47
N ARG A 121 26.10 -1.37 2.38
CA ARG A 121 24.70 -1.01 2.08
C ARG A 121 23.78 -1.17 3.30
N THR A 122 23.90 -2.29 4.00
CA THR A 122 23.06 -2.66 5.15
C THR A 122 23.19 -1.68 6.32
N SER A 123 24.32 -0.95 6.41
CA SER A 123 24.48 0.11 7.41
C SER A 123 23.48 1.25 7.23
N LEU A 124 22.99 1.52 6.01
CA LEU A 124 21.94 2.52 5.76
C LEU A 124 20.60 2.08 6.36
N ILE A 125 20.27 0.79 6.25
CA ILE A 125 19.04 0.21 6.82
C ILE A 125 19.08 0.33 8.35
N VAL A 126 20.23 0.02 8.97
CA VAL A 126 20.45 0.23 10.41
C VAL A 126 20.40 1.72 10.77
N ALA A 127 20.97 2.59 9.95
CA ALA A 127 20.95 4.04 10.17
C ALA A 127 19.52 4.60 10.17
N PHE A 128 18.60 4.07 9.35
CA PHE A 128 17.18 4.46 9.40
C PHE A 128 16.52 4.09 10.72
N THR A 129 16.84 2.91 11.28
CA THR A 129 16.37 2.52 12.63
C THR A 129 16.89 3.50 13.67
N ALA A 130 18.20 3.77 13.67
CA ALA A 130 18.84 4.71 14.58
C ALA A 130 18.29 6.13 14.44
N ALA A 131 18.04 6.59 13.20
CA ALA A 131 17.44 7.89 12.89
C ALA A 131 16.05 8.04 13.52
N GLY A 132 15.20 7.01 13.43
CA GLY A 132 13.90 6.98 14.10
C GLY A 132 14.02 7.07 15.63
N VAL A 133 14.93 6.29 16.23
CA VAL A 133 15.16 6.26 17.69
C VAL A 133 15.67 7.62 18.20
N HIS A 134 16.64 8.20 17.51
CA HIS A 134 17.28 9.46 17.92
C HIS A 134 16.53 10.71 17.46
N GLN A 135 15.52 10.56 16.59
CA GLN A 135 14.88 11.66 15.84
C GLN A 135 15.94 12.50 15.11
N ALA A 136 16.80 11.80 14.36
CA ALA A 136 17.96 12.32 13.64
C ALA A 136 17.85 12.02 12.14
N ILE A 137 18.67 12.69 11.33
CA ILE A 137 18.78 12.39 9.90
C ILE A 137 19.93 11.41 9.62
N VAL A 138 19.87 10.66 8.53
CA VAL A 138 21.00 9.83 8.08
C VAL A 138 21.93 10.64 7.19
N VAL A 139 23.24 10.47 7.33
CA VAL A 139 24.26 11.26 6.62
C VAL A 139 25.39 10.32 6.18
N SER A 140 25.86 10.43 4.94
CA SER A 140 27.12 9.79 4.53
C SER A 140 28.31 10.64 4.95
N GLU A 141 29.52 10.07 4.93
CA GLU A 141 30.74 10.78 5.31
C GLU A 141 30.90 12.15 4.64
N ASP A 142 30.68 12.22 3.33
CA ASP A 142 30.83 13.46 2.55
C ASP A 142 29.79 14.54 2.89
N LEU A 143 28.67 14.16 3.51
CA LEU A 143 27.60 15.07 3.92
C LEU A 143 27.71 15.54 5.38
N ILE A 144 28.70 15.05 6.14
CA ILE A 144 28.95 15.50 7.53
C ILE A 144 29.17 17.01 7.59
N PRO A 145 30.03 17.64 6.76
CA PRO A 145 30.25 19.09 6.84
C PRO A 145 28.98 19.90 6.61
N LEU A 146 28.09 19.43 5.73
CA LEU A 146 26.81 20.07 5.47
C LEU A 146 25.89 19.99 6.69
N ALA A 147 25.78 18.82 7.33
CA ALA A 147 24.98 18.66 8.54
C ALA A 147 25.50 19.54 9.69
N GLU A 148 26.81 19.57 9.91
CA GLU A 148 27.45 20.37 10.95
C GLU A 148 27.32 21.89 10.68
N GLN A 149 27.38 22.32 9.41
CA GLN A 149 27.14 23.71 9.01
C GLN A 149 25.76 24.21 9.49
N HIS A 150 24.75 23.34 9.49
CA HIS A 150 23.40 23.64 9.96
C HIS A 150 23.18 23.35 11.45
N GLY A 151 24.27 23.17 12.22
CA GLY A 151 24.24 23.03 13.67
C GLY A 151 23.81 21.65 14.19
N LEU A 152 23.77 20.64 13.32
CA LEU A 152 23.44 19.28 13.73
C LEU A 152 24.64 18.61 14.39
N SER A 153 24.38 17.89 15.49
CA SER A 153 25.40 17.10 16.19
C SER A 153 25.35 15.63 15.77
N MET A 154 26.49 14.97 15.63
CA MET A 154 26.56 13.53 15.46
C MET A 154 25.94 12.80 16.65
N LYS A 155 24.99 11.91 16.40
CA LYS A 155 24.39 11.01 17.41
C LYS A 155 25.06 9.65 17.40
N GLU A 156 25.45 9.19 16.22
CA GLU A 156 26.07 7.90 16.04
C GLU A 156 26.90 7.85 14.76
N ASP A 157 27.95 7.05 14.78
CA ASP A 157 28.81 6.78 13.63
C ASP A 157 28.87 5.27 13.39
N LEU A 158 28.31 4.80 12.27
CA LEU A 158 28.28 3.39 11.89
C LEU A 158 29.44 2.98 10.98
N ARG A 159 30.31 3.92 10.59
CA ARG A 159 31.43 3.65 9.67
C ARG A 159 32.40 2.64 10.25
N GLY A 160 32.80 1.67 9.43
CA GLY A 160 33.75 0.63 9.80
C GLY A 160 33.24 -0.40 10.81
N LEU A 161 32.06 -0.25 11.41
CA LEU A 161 31.51 -1.21 12.38
C LEU A 161 31.15 -2.56 11.75
N PHE A 162 30.76 -2.53 10.47
CA PHE A 162 30.15 -3.67 9.78
C PHE A 162 31.01 -4.26 8.66
N ALA A 163 32.24 -3.79 8.49
CA ALA A 163 33.15 -4.30 7.47
C ALA A 163 33.39 -5.82 7.66
N GLY A 164 33.06 -6.61 6.62
CA GLY A 164 33.24 -8.06 6.61
C GLY A 164 32.19 -8.86 7.37
N LYS A 165 31.14 -8.22 7.92
CA LYS A 165 30.02 -8.90 8.56
C LYS A 165 28.95 -9.33 7.55
N SER A 166 28.26 -10.41 7.85
CA SER A 166 27.02 -10.79 7.17
C SER A 166 25.85 -9.87 7.55
N ASP A 167 24.82 -9.79 6.71
CA ASP A 167 23.62 -9.01 7.02
C ASP A 167 22.93 -9.50 8.30
N TYR A 168 22.89 -10.82 8.53
CA TYR A 168 22.44 -11.40 9.80
C TYR A 168 23.19 -10.81 11.01
N GLU A 169 24.53 -10.78 10.99
CA GLU A 169 25.32 -10.23 12.11
C GLU A 169 25.07 -8.72 12.32
N ILE A 170 24.82 -7.98 11.23
CA ILE A 170 24.50 -6.55 11.28
C ILE A 170 23.10 -6.35 11.89
N TYR A 171 22.12 -7.16 11.49
CA TYR A 171 20.76 -7.07 12.00
C TYR A 171 20.62 -7.53 13.45
N GLU A 172 21.32 -8.59 13.88
CA GLU A 172 21.36 -8.96 15.31
C GLU A 172 22.00 -7.85 16.15
N TRP A 173 23.07 -7.22 15.67
CA TRP A 173 23.65 -6.04 16.35
C TRP A 173 22.65 -4.90 16.46
N ALA A 174 21.91 -4.61 15.39
CA ALA A 174 20.90 -3.55 15.40
C ALA A 174 19.73 -3.89 16.31
N TYR A 175 19.30 -5.16 16.32
CA TYR A 175 18.24 -5.67 17.20
C TYR A 175 18.65 -5.49 18.66
N ASP A 176 19.82 -5.98 19.07
CA ASP A 176 20.29 -5.88 20.46
C ASP A 176 20.40 -4.43 20.95
N LYS A 177 20.71 -3.50 20.04
CA LYS A 177 20.88 -2.09 20.38
C LYS A 177 19.56 -1.30 20.40
N TYR A 178 18.67 -1.57 19.45
CA TYR A 178 17.55 -0.68 19.15
C TYR A 178 16.17 -1.28 19.37
N TRP A 179 16.00 -2.60 19.29
CA TRP A 179 14.68 -3.23 19.22
C TRP A 179 13.70 -2.77 20.31
N ASP A 180 14.17 -2.72 21.56
CA ASP A 180 13.37 -2.29 22.73
C ASP A 180 12.92 -0.81 22.67
N GLN A 181 13.59 -0.01 21.84
CA GLN A 181 13.30 1.41 21.64
C GLN A 181 12.40 1.65 20.41
N THR A 182 12.18 0.61 19.59
CA THR A 182 11.38 0.70 18.36
C THR A 182 9.91 0.37 18.58
N ASN A 183 9.11 0.69 17.59
CA ASN A 183 7.69 0.40 17.54
C ASN A 183 7.44 -1.06 17.15
N HIS A 184 6.57 -1.75 17.90
CA HIS A 184 6.16 -3.14 17.62
C HIS A 184 4.78 -3.26 16.95
N GLU A 185 4.25 -2.16 16.41
CA GLU A 185 3.05 -2.11 15.54
C GLU A 185 3.40 -1.86 14.07
N TYR A 186 4.60 -1.34 13.81
CA TYR A 186 5.08 -1.01 12.47
C TYR A 186 6.53 -1.48 12.31
N LEU A 187 6.72 -2.49 11.47
CA LEU A 187 8.03 -2.96 11.01
C LEU A 187 8.26 -2.48 9.58
N VAL A 188 9.51 -2.18 9.20
CA VAL A 188 9.83 -1.81 7.81
C VAL A 188 10.83 -2.78 7.20
N TYR A 189 10.42 -3.41 6.11
CA TYR A 189 11.27 -4.19 5.22
C TYR A 189 11.84 -3.30 4.11
N MET A 190 13.13 -2.98 4.19
CA MET A 190 13.87 -2.13 3.24
C MET A 190 14.62 -2.97 2.18
N GLY A 191 13.92 -3.97 1.64
CA GLY A 191 14.40 -4.78 0.53
C GLY A 191 14.12 -4.14 -0.82
N GLY A 192 13.53 -4.91 -1.72
CA GLY A 192 13.33 -4.63 -3.13
C GLY A 192 14.64 -4.68 -3.90
N GLU A 193 15.21 -3.51 -4.13
CA GLU A 193 16.48 -3.33 -4.83
C GLU A 193 17.66 -3.91 -4.05
N HIS A 194 18.70 -4.36 -4.75
CA HIS A 194 19.92 -4.90 -4.15
C HIS A 194 21.20 -4.33 -4.81
N GLY A 195 22.35 -4.62 -4.21
CA GLY A 195 23.64 -4.19 -4.78
C GLY A 195 23.89 -2.70 -4.52
N LYS A 196 24.10 -1.92 -5.59
CA LYS A 196 24.42 -0.49 -5.46
C LYS A 196 23.20 0.45 -5.53
N VAL A 197 22.01 -0.09 -5.76
CA VAL A 197 20.78 0.69 -5.85
C VAL A 197 19.95 0.48 -4.58
N MET A 198 19.32 1.54 -4.11
CA MET A 198 18.25 1.48 -3.10
C MET A 198 17.23 2.57 -3.37
N LYS A 199 15.94 2.24 -3.24
CA LYS A 199 14.83 3.18 -3.42
C LYS A 199 14.00 3.29 -2.14
N PRO A 200 14.51 3.97 -1.10
CA PRO A 200 13.94 3.88 0.25
C PRO A 200 12.75 4.83 0.46
N GLY A 201 11.77 4.81 -0.45
CA GLY A 201 10.60 5.71 -0.40
C GLY A 201 9.85 5.65 0.93
N VAL A 202 9.72 4.46 1.51
CA VAL A 202 8.99 4.21 2.76
C VAL A 202 9.78 4.57 4.03
N ALA A 203 11.05 4.98 3.90
CA ALA A 203 11.89 5.26 5.06
C ALA A 203 11.40 6.46 5.87
N ASP A 204 10.74 7.43 5.24
CA ASP A 204 10.13 8.56 5.95
C ASP A 204 9.09 8.07 6.98
N TRP A 205 8.25 7.11 6.60
CA TRP A 205 7.25 6.51 7.48
C TRP A 205 7.85 5.74 8.63
N GLY A 206 8.83 4.88 8.36
CA GLY A 206 9.47 4.09 9.41
C GLY A 206 10.19 4.97 10.42
N ILE A 207 10.83 6.06 9.98
CA ILE A 207 11.45 7.04 10.89
C ILE A 207 10.38 7.77 11.70
N TYR A 208 9.31 8.22 11.05
CA TYR A 208 8.17 8.87 11.69
C TYR A 208 7.51 7.98 12.76
N LYS A 209 7.41 6.67 12.52
CA LYS A 209 6.83 5.69 13.47
C LYS A 209 7.84 5.08 14.43
N ARG A 210 9.13 5.42 14.32
CA ARG A 210 10.24 4.77 15.06
C ARG A 210 10.25 3.25 14.88
N SER A 211 10.10 2.79 13.65
CA SER A 211 10.13 1.38 13.27
C SER A 211 11.54 0.81 13.29
N PHE A 212 11.63 -0.50 13.52
CA PHE A 212 12.82 -1.26 13.17
C PHE A 212 12.86 -1.49 11.65
N PHE A 213 14.04 -1.38 11.06
CA PHE A 213 14.27 -1.60 9.63
C PHE A 213 15.13 -2.83 9.41
N THR A 214 14.74 -3.67 8.45
CA THR A 214 15.51 -4.84 8.03
C THR A 214 15.25 -5.18 6.57
N ASP A 215 16.06 -6.01 5.95
CA ASP A 215 15.71 -6.74 4.72
C ASP A 215 16.09 -8.21 4.84
N ALA A 216 16.05 -8.74 6.09
CA ALA A 216 16.43 -10.10 6.41
C ALA A 216 15.65 -11.11 5.56
N SER A 217 16.36 -12.06 4.96
CA SER A 217 15.78 -13.10 4.13
C SER A 217 14.66 -13.85 4.84
N THR A 218 13.55 -14.03 4.12
CA THR A 218 12.43 -14.89 4.51
C THR A 218 12.45 -16.24 3.78
N ASP A 219 13.51 -16.56 3.05
CA ASP A 219 13.73 -17.88 2.47
C ASP A 219 14.16 -18.88 3.56
N PRO A 220 13.42 -19.97 3.82
CA PRO A 220 13.82 -21.00 4.78
C PRO A 220 15.21 -21.62 4.50
N ALA A 221 15.73 -21.54 3.28
CA ALA A 221 17.08 -21.99 2.93
C ALA A 221 18.18 -21.08 3.53
N ASP A 222 17.89 -19.81 3.76
CA ASP A 222 18.78 -18.88 4.47
C ASP A 222 18.55 -18.97 5.98
N THR A 223 19.02 -20.06 6.57
CA THR A 223 18.68 -20.46 7.94
C THR A 223 18.87 -19.38 9.01
N LEU A 224 19.89 -18.52 8.91
CA LEU A 224 20.20 -17.51 9.93
C LEU A 224 19.31 -16.27 9.77
N GLU A 225 19.23 -15.70 8.57
CA GLU A 225 18.35 -14.55 8.33
C GLU A 225 16.87 -14.94 8.48
N TYR A 226 16.46 -16.14 8.08
CA TYR A 226 15.11 -16.65 8.28
C TYR A 226 14.76 -16.75 9.77
N GLN A 227 15.65 -17.28 10.60
CA GLN A 227 15.43 -17.36 12.04
C GLN A 227 15.30 -15.97 12.66
N PHE A 228 16.10 -15.00 12.19
CA PHE A 228 15.99 -13.61 12.61
C PHE A 228 14.65 -12.98 12.18
N ALA A 229 14.28 -13.10 10.92
CA ALA A 229 13.00 -12.62 10.37
C ALA A 229 11.81 -13.22 11.14
N ASN A 230 11.82 -14.53 11.36
CA ASN A 230 10.81 -15.23 12.14
C ASN A 230 10.74 -14.72 13.60
N LYS A 231 11.90 -14.48 14.24
CA LYS A 231 11.99 -13.91 15.59
C LYS A 231 11.33 -12.54 15.66
N ILE A 232 11.72 -11.59 14.82
CA ILE A 232 11.17 -10.22 14.89
C ILE A 232 9.68 -10.17 14.55
N LEU A 233 9.23 -10.96 13.55
CA LEU A 233 7.81 -11.01 13.17
C LEU A 233 6.96 -11.59 14.30
N SER A 234 7.44 -12.63 14.99
CA SER A 234 6.73 -13.24 16.13
C SER A 234 6.55 -12.31 17.33
N GLN A 235 7.37 -11.25 17.42
CA GLN A 235 7.36 -10.29 18.53
C GLN A 235 6.55 -9.03 18.23
N MET A 236 6.07 -8.86 16.99
CA MET A 236 5.14 -7.78 16.66
C MET A 236 3.80 -7.98 17.38
N LYS A 237 3.10 -6.88 17.67
CA LYS A 237 1.77 -6.96 18.25
C LYS A 237 0.78 -7.60 17.26
N PRO A 238 -0.32 -8.21 17.72
CA PRO A 238 -1.34 -8.76 16.83
C PRO A 238 -1.84 -7.73 15.82
N ASN A 239 -2.07 -8.16 14.57
CA ASN A 239 -2.51 -7.31 13.45
C ASN A 239 -1.55 -6.16 13.11
N SER A 240 -0.27 -6.19 13.50
CA SER A 240 0.68 -5.15 13.12
C SER A 240 0.94 -5.08 11.62
N PHE A 241 1.55 -3.98 11.18
CA PHE A 241 1.96 -3.78 9.80
C PHE A 241 3.43 -4.09 9.57
N VAL A 242 3.70 -4.74 8.45
CA VAL A 242 5.01 -4.90 7.84
C VAL A 242 5.02 -4.05 6.56
N PHE A 243 5.57 -2.86 6.67
CA PHE A 243 5.71 -1.93 5.55
C PHE A 243 6.92 -2.27 4.69
N GLY A 244 6.90 -1.86 3.42
CA GLY A 244 8.05 -2.02 2.54
C GLY A 244 8.01 -3.36 1.79
N TRP A 245 9.17 -3.88 1.37
CA TRP A 245 9.20 -5.08 0.52
C TRP A 245 10.36 -6.01 0.83
N HIS A 246 10.16 -7.29 0.53
CA HIS A 246 11.19 -8.34 0.59
C HIS A 246 12.33 -8.06 -0.39
N SER A 247 13.49 -8.72 -0.25
CA SER A 247 14.65 -8.49 -1.11
C SER A 247 14.66 -9.42 -2.31
N TYR A 248 14.59 -8.89 -3.54
CA TYR A 248 14.61 -9.71 -4.77
C TYR A 248 15.88 -10.56 -4.95
N LYS A 249 16.92 -10.30 -4.15
CA LYS A 249 18.16 -11.10 -4.13
C LYS A 249 18.10 -12.27 -3.14
N LYS A 250 17.35 -12.14 -2.06
CA LYS A 250 17.42 -13.04 -0.90
C LYS A 250 16.27 -14.04 -0.86
N ASP A 251 15.08 -13.59 -1.25
CA ASP A 251 13.85 -14.35 -1.10
C ASP A 251 12.81 -13.98 -2.18
N LYS A 252 11.65 -14.62 -2.08
CA LYS A 252 10.48 -14.41 -2.96
C LYS A 252 9.35 -13.76 -2.16
N GLU A 253 8.52 -12.99 -2.86
CA GLU A 253 7.28 -12.42 -2.32
C GLU A 253 6.45 -13.47 -1.57
N ALA A 254 6.32 -14.63 -2.18
CA ALA A 254 5.56 -15.74 -1.66
C ALA A 254 6.10 -16.24 -0.29
N GLN A 255 7.43 -16.26 -0.10
CA GLN A 255 8.07 -16.61 1.19
C GLN A 255 7.83 -15.52 2.23
N HIS A 256 7.99 -14.26 1.85
CA HIS A 256 7.81 -13.10 2.73
C HIS A 256 6.40 -12.96 3.25
N VAL A 257 5.41 -13.00 2.36
CA VAL A 257 4.00 -12.83 2.71
C VAL A 257 3.49 -14.07 3.45
N ARG A 258 3.96 -15.29 3.14
CA ARG A 258 3.66 -16.50 3.94
C ARG A 258 4.14 -16.36 5.38
N LEU A 259 5.41 -16.03 5.58
CA LEU A 259 5.97 -15.91 6.92
C LEU A 259 5.25 -14.82 7.72
N THR A 260 5.00 -13.66 7.09
CA THR A 260 4.26 -12.56 7.70
C THR A 260 2.82 -12.96 8.07
N SER A 261 2.11 -13.63 7.15
CA SER A 261 0.74 -14.11 7.36
C SER A 261 0.64 -15.16 8.46
N SER A 262 1.68 -15.98 8.69
CA SER A 262 1.72 -16.97 9.78
C SER A 262 1.58 -16.37 11.18
N TYR A 263 1.86 -15.07 11.31
CA TYR A 263 1.67 -14.30 12.55
C TYR A 263 0.39 -13.44 12.52
N ALA A 264 -0.45 -13.55 11.49
CA ALA A 264 -1.57 -12.67 11.19
C ALA A 264 -1.16 -11.19 11.11
N LEU A 265 0.02 -10.93 10.56
CA LEU A 265 0.53 -9.60 10.26
C LEU A 265 0.22 -9.20 8.81
N ARG A 266 0.20 -7.90 8.54
CA ARG A 266 -0.28 -7.33 7.28
C ARG A 266 0.87 -6.72 6.51
N VAL A 267 1.11 -7.16 5.28
CA VAL A 267 2.07 -6.49 4.39
C VAL A 267 1.41 -5.24 3.79
N GLU A 268 2.13 -4.12 3.73
CA GLU A 268 1.60 -2.83 3.29
C GLU A 268 2.63 -2.03 2.49
N GLY A 269 2.27 -1.70 1.24
CA GLY A 269 3.11 -0.92 0.34
C GLY A 269 4.38 -1.63 -0.15
N LEU A 270 5.13 -0.98 -1.04
CA LEU A 270 6.47 -1.39 -1.43
C LEU A 270 7.51 -0.57 -0.66
N HIS A 271 8.78 -0.97 -0.72
CA HIS A 271 9.91 -0.16 -0.23
C HIS A 271 9.95 1.25 -0.88
N THR A 272 9.35 1.40 -2.06
CA THR A 272 9.20 2.66 -2.81
C THR A 272 7.98 3.51 -2.41
N LEU A 273 7.09 3.05 -1.51
CA LEU A 273 5.90 3.81 -1.10
C LEU A 273 6.30 5.16 -0.46
N PRO A 274 6.03 6.30 -1.09
CA PRO A 274 6.62 7.56 -0.66
C PRO A 274 5.68 8.43 0.18
N ASN A 275 6.26 9.40 0.88
CA ASN A 275 5.57 10.53 1.52
C ASN A 275 4.52 10.13 2.58
N MET A 276 4.62 8.94 3.17
CA MET A 276 3.60 8.45 4.09
C MET A 276 3.60 9.21 5.42
N SER A 277 4.76 9.70 5.88
CA SER A 277 4.86 10.62 7.03
C SER A 277 4.07 11.92 6.80
N PHE A 278 3.96 12.39 5.56
CA PHE A 278 3.14 13.55 5.19
C PHE A 278 1.67 13.18 5.03
N ASN A 279 1.38 12.19 4.18
CA ASN A 279 0.01 11.84 3.78
C ASN A 279 -0.84 11.33 4.93
N HIS A 280 -0.24 10.66 5.93
CA HIS A 280 -0.95 10.15 7.10
C HIS A 280 -1.64 11.22 7.93
N GLN A 281 -1.20 12.47 7.82
CA GLN A 281 -1.70 13.57 8.61
C GLN A 281 -2.81 14.37 7.92
N ILE A 282 -3.11 14.06 6.65
CA ILE A 282 -4.10 14.84 5.88
C ILE A 282 -5.47 14.16 6.01
N PRO A 283 -6.43 14.76 6.73
CA PRO A 283 -7.74 14.15 6.93
C PRO A 283 -8.59 14.20 5.66
N LEU A 284 -9.67 13.44 5.68
CA LEU A 284 -10.77 13.60 4.72
C LEU A 284 -11.31 15.04 4.74
N ALA A 285 -11.84 15.48 3.60
CA ALA A 285 -12.59 16.72 3.57
C ALA A 285 -13.80 16.64 4.52
N PRO A 286 -14.19 17.75 5.19
CA PRO A 286 -15.35 17.75 6.07
C PRO A 286 -16.60 17.22 5.38
N GLY A 287 -17.23 16.21 5.98
CA GLY A 287 -18.47 15.61 5.47
C GLY A 287 -18.28 14.63 4.30
N PHE A 288 -17.04 14.38 3.86
CA PHE A 288 -16.77 13.38 2.84
C PHE A 288 -17.19 11.98 3.33
N LYS A 289 -17.77 11.22 2.42
CA LYS A 289 -18.09 9.80 2.60
C LYS A 289 -17.66 9.06 1.34
N PHE A 290 -16.99 7.93 1.52
CA PHE A 290 -16.67 7.06 0.41
C PHE A 290 -17.96 6.57 -0.24
N SER A 291 -18.00 6.64 -1.57
CA SER A 291 -19.11 6.12 -2.36
C SER A 291 -18.56 5.60 -3.68
N ASN A 292 -18.84 4.33 -3.95
CA ASN A 292 -18.37 3.60 -5.10
C ASN A 292 -19.35 3.75 -6.28
N LYS A 293 -18.95 3.35 -7.48
CA LYS A 293 -19.76 3.44 -8.71
C LYS A 293 -20.51 2.14 -8.96
N HIS A 294 -21.47 1.83 -8.09
CA HIS A 294 -22.34 0.66 -8.24
C HIS A 294 -23.17 0.76 -9.53
N ASN A 295 -23.13 -0.30 -10.34
CA ASN A 295 -23.95 -0.50 -11.55
C ASN A 295 -25.18 -1.36 -11.26
N VAL A 296 -25.11 -2.18 -10.20
CA VAL A 296 -26.22 -3.00 -9.74
C VAL A 296 -27.30 -2.15 -9.04
N GLU A 297 -28.56 -2.40 -9.38
CA GLU A 297 -29.73 -1.75 -8.80
C GLU A 297 -30.44 -2.71 -7.85
N ALA A 298 -30.77 -2.25 -6.64
CA ALA A 298 -31.46 -3.05 -5.64
C ALA A 298 -32.81 -3.60 -6.18
N GLY A 299 -33.03 -4.91 -6.02
CA GLY A 299 -34.25 -5.59 -6.46
C GLY A 299 -34.34 -5.87 -7.96
N LYS A 300 -33.42 -5.34 -8.78
CA LYS A 300 -33.34 -5.66 -10.21
C LYS A 300 -32.68 -7.01 -10.40
N ARG A 301 -33.25 -7.81 -11.30
CA ARG A 301 -32.65 -9.08 -11.75
C ARG A 301 -31.81 -8.87 -12.99
N TYR A 302 -30.69 -9.58 -13.06
CA TYR A 302 -29.73 -9.53 -14.15
C TYR A 302 -29.63 -10.93 -14.74
N ILE A 303 -30.47 -11.19 -15.75
CA ILE A 303 -30.53 -12.50 -16.41
C ILE A 303 -29.57 -12.47 -17.61
N PRO A 304 -28.48 -13.26 -17.59
CA PRO A 304 -27.54 -13.32 -18.70
C PRO A 304 -28.16 -13.95 -19.94
N LYS A 305 -27.62 -13.60 -21.11
CA LYS A 305 -27.91 -14.25 -22.40
C LYS A 305 -26.88 -15.35 -22.68
N GLU A 306 -27.08 -16.08 -23.77
CA GLU A 306 -26.14 -17.10 -24.26
C GLU A 306 -24.87 -16.45 -24.88
N LYS A 307 -24.04 -15.82 -24.04
CA LYS A 307 -22.84 -15.06 -24.41
C LYS A 307 -21.63 -15.41 -23.53
N VAL A 308 -20.46 -14.90 -23.92
CA VAL A 308 -19.27 -14.85 -23.06
C VAL A 308 -19.21 -13.48 -22.43
N TYR A 309 -19.42 -13.40 -21.12
CA TYR A 309 -19.26 -12.16 -20.37
C TYR A 309 -17.81 -12.02 -19.92
N VAL A 310 -17.26 -10.81 -20.05
CA VAL A 310 -15.89 -10.49 -19.69
C VAL A 310 -15.90 -9.36 -18.67
N ALA A 311 -15.17 -9.53 -17.58
CA ALA A 311 -14.87 -8.47 -16.61
C ALA A 311 -13.36 -8.40 -16.35
N CYS A 312 -12.86 -7.20 -16.07
CA CYS A 312 -11.44 -6.96 -15.81
C CYS A 312 -11.25 -6.41 -14.40
N ILE A 313 -10.30 -7.00 -13.67
CA ILE A 313 -9.78 -6.50 -12.40
C ILE A 313 -8.30 -6.15 -12.62
N GLN A 314 -7.89 -4.95 -12.21
CA GLN A 314 -6.48 -4.60 -12.19
C GLN A 314 -5.80 -5.15 -10.93
N THR A 315 -4.62 -5.74 -11.13
CA THR A 315 -3.74 -6.23 -10.07
C THR A 315 -3.08 -5.08 -9.28
N ASP A 316 -2.52 -5.44 -8.11
CA ASP A 316 -1.56 -4.68 -7.28
C ASP A 316 -2.13 -3.40 -6.63
N CYS A 317 -3.44 -3.33 -6.41
CA CYS A 317 -4.16 -2.23 -5.75
C CYS A 317 -4.01 -0.82 -6.38
N LEU A 318 -4.87 0.10 -5.94
CA LEU A 318 -4.74 1.53 -6.20
C LEU A 318 -3.41 2.04 -5.64
N GLY A 319 -2.57 2.56 -6.55
CA GLY A 319 -1.37 3.28 -6.18
C GLY A 319 -0.19 3.05 -7.11
N ILE A 320 -0.17 1.92 -7.81
CA ILE A 320 0.83 1.62 -8.84
C ILE A 320 0.12 1.26 -10.16
N GLY A 321 0.85 1.38 -11.27
CA GLY A 321 0.33 0.95 -12.56
C GLY A 321 -0.60 1.95 -13.26
N ALA A 322 -1.73 1.46 -13.77
CA ALA A 322 -2.43 2.12 -14.87
C ALA A 322 -3.44 3.21 -14.49
N TRP A 323 -3.59 3.53 -13.20
CA TRP A 323 -4.55 4.56 -12.76
C TRP A 323 -4.36 5.89 -13.50
N THR A 324 -3.13 6.39 -13.62
CA THR A 324 -2.85 7.67 -14.29
C THR A 324 -2.62 7.53 -15.80
N LYS A 325 -2.82 6.33 -16.37
CA LYS A 325 -2.46 6.04 -17.77
C LYS A 325 -3.63 6.29 -18.74
N PRO A 326 -3.34 6.48 -20.04
CA PRO A 326 -4.37 6.71 -21.06
C PRO A 326 -5.40 5.56 -21.15
N GLY A 327 -6.63 5.91 -21.51
CA GLY A 327 -7.72 4.95 -21.70
C GLY A 327 -8.57 4.72 -20.45
N ARG A 328 -8.16 5.19 -19.26
CA ARG A 328 -9.01 5.10 -18.05
C ARG A 328 -10.38 5.72 -18.31
N GLY A 329 -11.44 5.00 -17.95
CA GLY A 329 -12.82 5.40 -18.17
C GLY A 329 -13.40 5.03 -19.53
N GLU A 330 -12.62 4.48 -20.47
CA GLU A 330 -13.13 4.02 -21.79
C GLU A 330 -13.78 2.63 -21.72
N LEU A 331 -13.52 1.86 -20.66
CA LEU A 331 -14.07 0.52 -20.42
C LEU A 331 -14.48 0.38 -18.95
N PRO A 332 -15.53 -0.42 -18.63
CA PRO A 332 -15.76 -0.88 -17.27
C PRO A 332 -14.53 -1.59 -16.72
N TYR A 333 -14.05 -1.17 -15.56
CA TYR A 333 -12.81 -1.66 -14.99
C TYR A 333 -12.88 -1.68 -13.47
N ALA A 334 -12.49 -2.81 -12.86
CA ALA A 334 -12.44 -2.93 -11.42
C ALA A 334 -11.02 -2.72 -10.89
N TRP A 335 -10.93 -2.07 -9.74
CA TRP A 335 -9.68 -1.71 -9.08
C TRP A 335 -9.67 -2.24 -7.65
N GLU A 336 -8.65 -3.03 -7.35
CA GLU A 336 -8.28 -3.43 -6.00
C GLU A 336 -7.96 -2.19 -5.15
N VAL A 337 -8.47 -2.11 -3.92
CA VAL A 337 -8.26 -0.96 -3.04
C VAL A 337 -7.33 -1.32 -1.90
N THR A 338 -6.30 -0.50 -1.68
CA THR A 338 -5.49 -0.52 -0.46
C THR A 338 -6.30 0.01 0.73
N MET A 339 -7.19 -0.81 1.29
CA MET A 339 -8.28 -0.37 2.16
C MET A 339 -7.81 0.37 3.43
N ASN A 340 -6.63 0.04 3.97
CA ASN A 340 -6.10 0.72 5.15
C ASN A 340 -5.81 2.20 4.92
N TRP A 341 -5.64 2.65 3.67
CA TRP A 341 -5.44 4.07 3.37
C TRP A 341 -6.65 4.92 3.72
N SER A 342 -7.84 4.33 3.93
CA SER A 342 -9.01 5.03 4.49
C SER A 342 -8.72 5.73 5.82
N TRP A 343 -7.77 5.23 6.62
CA TRP A 343 -7.33 5.81 7.87
C TRP A 343 -5.82 6.06 7.94
N LEU A 344 -5.00 5.31 7.18
CA LEU A 344 -3.55 5.51 7.09
C LEU A 344 -3.17 6.72 6.24
N ALA A 345 -3.91 7.04 5.19
CA ALA A 345 -3.66 8.17 4.29
C ALA A 345 -5.00 8.69 3.72
N PRO A 346 -5.90 9.21 4.58
CA PRO A 346 -7.31 9.39 4.23
C PRO A 346 -7.52 10.28 2.99
N ALA A 347 -6.82 11.41 2.90
CA ALA A 347 -6.95 12.30 1.75
C ALA A 347 -6.38 11.70 0.45
N MET A 348 -5.40 10.80 0.55
CA MET A 348 -4.91 10.03 -0.60
C MET A 348 -5.97 9.03 -1.08
N MET A 349 -6.63 8.34 -0.17
CA MET A 349 -7.75 7.47 -0.56
C MET A 349 -8.90 8.29 -1.17
N GLN A 350 -9.23 9.44 -0.58
CA GLN A 350 -10.22 10.36 -1.15
C GLN A 350 -9.87 10.82 -2.57
N TYR A 351 -8.60 11.08 -2.88
CA TYR A 351 -8.16 11.45 -4.22
C TYR A 351 -8.61 10.44 -5.28
N PHE A 352 -8.50 9.13 -5.02
CA PHE A 352 -8.95 8.10 -5.96
C PHE A 352 -10.48 8.13 -6.15
N TYR A 353 -11.24 8.31 -5.07
CA TYR A 353 -12.72 8.38 -5.14
C TYR A 353 -13.21 9.64 -5.87
N ASP A 354 -12.60 10.79 -5.61
CA ASP A 354 -12.96 12.05 -6.30
C ASP A 354 -12.65 11.97 -7.80
N GLN A 355 -11.65 11.17 -8.20
CA GLN A 355 -11.27 10.96 -9.60
C GLN A 355 -11.98 9.81 -10.32
N ALA A 356 -12.74 8.98 -9.60
CA ALA A 356 -13.40 7.80 -10.17
C ALA A 356 -14.43 8.20 -11.25
N THR A 357 -14.24 7.68 -12.46
CA THR A 357 -15.18 7.80 -13.57
C THR A 357 -16.36 6.84 -13.38
N PRO A 358 -17.47 6.99 -14.13
CA PRO A 358 -18.58 6.03 -14.05
C PRO A 358 -18.22 4.57 -14.37
N ASN A 359 -17.08 4.34 -15.01
CA ASN A 359 -16.61 3.01 -15.39
C ASN A 359 -15.56 2.44 -14.41
N ASP A 360 -15.15 3.19 -13.39
CA ASP A 360 -14.24 2.72 -12.35
C ASP A 360 -15.04 2.09 -11.20
N TYR A 361 -14.77 0.82 -10.90
CA TYR A 361 -15.42 0.09 -9.83
C TYR A 361 -14.41 -0.36 -8.78
N PHE A 362 -14.63 -0.06 -7.50
CA PHE A 362 -13.69 -0.42 -6.44
C PHE A 362 -14.05 -1.72 -5.73
N ILE A 363 -13.05 -2.53 -5.39
CA ILE A 363 -13.20 -3.80 -4.66
C ILE A 363 -12.24 -3.89 -3.48
N GLY A 364 -12.60 -4.68 -2.46
CA GLY A 364 -11.66 -5.02 -1.39
C GLY A 364 -10.70 -6.12 -1.84
N SER A 365 -9.46 -6.10 -1.32
CA SER A 365 -8.36 -7.03 -1.61
C SER A 365 -7.21 -6.75 -0.61
N LEU A 366 -6.09 -7.47 -0.48
CA LEU A 366 -5.65 -8.79 -0.95
C LEU A 366 -5.32 -9.60 0.32
N SER A 367 -5.62 -10.87 0.42
CA SER A 367 -6.78 -11.44 1.13
C SER A 367 -6.90 -11.09 2.63
N GLY A 368 -7.36 -9.88 2.96
CA GLY A 368 -7.63 -9.46 4.33
C GLY A 368 -7.70 -7.94 4.45
N PRO A 369 -7.48 -7.37 5.65
CA PRO A 369 -7.39 -5.93 5.86
C PRO A 369 -6.00 -5.41 5.47
N GLY A 370 -5.44 -5.84 4.35
CA GLY A 370 -4.04 -5.65 3.93
C GLY A 370 -3.46 -6.94 3.34
N TYR A 371 -2.26 -6.89 2.73
CA TYR A 371 -1.75 -8.02 1.94
C TYR A 371 -1.38 -9.24 2.80
N MET A 372 -2.13 -10.32 2.63
CA MET A 372 -2.01 -11.59 3.38
C MET A 372 -2.35 -12.80 2.50
N TYR A 373 -1.80 -13.97 2.85
CA TYR A 373 -2.22 -15.26 2.29
C TYR A 373 -3.07 -16.05 3.28
N PRO A 374 -4.35 -16.32 2.98
CA PRO A 374 -5.29 -16.87 3.94
C PRO A 374 -4.94 -18.30 4.36
N ARG A 375 -4.28 -19.12 3.51
CA ARG A 375 -3.78 -20.46 3.91
C ARG A 375 -2.64 -20.40 4.90
N SER A 376 -1.95 -19.26 4.97
CA SER A 376 -0.85 -19.05 5.91
C SER A 376 -1.31 -18.41 7.22
N VAL A 377 -2.49 -17.78 7.26
CA VAL A 377 -3.06 -17.24 8.51
C VAL A 377 -3.49 -18.39 9.42
N PRO A 378 -3.13 -18.38 10.72
CA PRO A 378 -3.66 -19.36 11.67
C PRO A 378 -5.19 -19.39 11.63
N ILE A 379 -5.77 -20.58 11.44
CA ILE A 379 -7.20 -20.73 11.12
C ILE A 379 -8.12 -20.16 12.22
N ASP A 380 -7.67 -20.17 13.48
CA ASP A 380 -8.37 -19.58 14.63
C ASP A 380 -8.39 -18.04 14.62
N LYS A 381 -7.46 -17.40 13.89
CA LYS A 381 -7.38 -15.95 13.71
C LYS A 381 -8.08 -15.45 12.45
N LEU A 382 -8.25 -16.31 11.44
CA LEU A 382 -8.80 -15.93 10.14
C LEU A 382 -10.17 -15.24 10.23
N PRO A 383 -11.14 -15.68 11.06
CA PRO A 383 -12.42 -14.98 11.17
C PRO A 383 -12.29 -13.50 11.56
N GLN A 384 -11.45 -13.18 12.55
CA GLN A 384 -11.21 -11.80 12.97
C GLN A 384 -10.52 -10.98 11.87
N VAL A 385 -9.58 -11.59 11.13
CA VAL A 385 -8.90 -10.95 9.99
C VAL A 385 -9.94 -10.57 8.93
N VAL A 386 -10.79 -11.51 8.53
CA VAL A 386 -11.83 -11.29 7.51
C VAL A 386 -12.89 -10.30 7.98
N SER A 387 -13.33 -10.37 9.23
CA SER A 387 -14.25 -9.38 9.82
C SER A 387 -13.67 -7.97 9.78
N THR A 388 -12.37 -7.81 10.04
CA THR A 388 -11.70 -6.49 9.95
C THR A 388 -11.66 -5.98 8.51
N ALA A 389 -11.42 -6.88 7.54
CA ALA A 389 -11.49 -6.53 6.13
C ALA A 389 -12.91 -6.07 5.74
N TYR A 390 -13.93 -6.78 6.22
CA TYR A 390 -15.32 -6.45 5.96
C TYR A 390 -15.75 -5.09 6.54
N GLU A 391 -15.29 -4.74 7.75
CA GLU A 391 -15.52 -3.41 8.32
C GLU A 391 -14.94 -2.29 7.43
N LEU A 392 -13.74 -2.50 6.88
CA LEU A 392 -13.13 -1.56 5.93
C LEU A 392 -13.94 -1.47 4.63
N MET A 393 -14.43 -2.61 4.11
CA MET A 393 -15.31 -2.62 2.94
C MET A 393 -16.57 -1.79 3.17
N GLN A 394 -17.23 -1.93 4.33
CA GLN A 394 -18.42 -1.14 4.67
C GLN A 394 -18.11 0.36 4.71
N ASN A 395 -16.96 0.74 5.28
CA ASN A 395 -16.54 2.14 5.32
C ASN A 395 -16.23 2.72 3.93
N LEU A 396 -15.76 1.88 3.01
CA LEU A 396 -15.32 2.25 1.67
C LEU A 396 -16.41 2.04 0.59
N ASP A 397 -17.61 1.59 0.97
CA ASP A 397 -18.70 1.27 0.02
C ASP A 397 -18.30 0.19 -1.00
N LEU A 398 -17.62 -0.86 -0.53
CA LEU A 398 -17.16 -2.01 -1.32
C LEU A 398 -18.09 -3.20 -1.05
N ASN A 399 -18.55 -3.88 -2.12
CA ASN A 399 -19.38 -5.08 -1.99
C ASN A 399 -18.80 -6.33 -2.69
N VAL A 400 -17.65 -6.20 -3.36
CA VAL A 400 -16.90 -7.32 -3.94
C VAL A 400 -15.57 -7.42 -3.22
N PHE A 401 -15.11 -8.66 -2.98
CA PHE A 401 -13.82 -8.93 -2.37
C PHE A 401 -12.99 -9.90 -3.22
N GLU A 402 -11.75 -9.55 -3.49
CA GLU A 402 -10.76 -10.38 -4.16
C GLU A 402 -9.89 -11.08 -3.11
N ILE A 403 -9.53 -12.34 -3.41
CA ILE A 403 -8.77 -13.21 -2.52
C ILE A 403 -7.60 -13.82 -3.29
N MET A 404 -6.42 -13.20 -3.12
CA MET A 404 -5.14 -13.72 -3.56
C MET A 404 -4.57 -14.75 -2.58
N GLU A 405 -4.12 -15.87 -3.12
CA GLU A 405 -3.40 -16.92 -2.41
C GLU A 405 -2.20 -17.33 -3.27
N HIS A 406 -1.01 -17.41 -2.69
CA HIS A 406 0.23 -17.68 -3.44
C HIS A 406 1.32 -18.30 -2.55
N SER A 407 0.95 -18.82 -1.37
CA SER A 407 1.86 -19.19 -0.28
C SER A 407 2.73 -20.42 -0.50
N ASN A 408 2.56 -21.17 -1.57
CA ASN A 408 3.40 -22.30 -2.00
C ASN A 408 3.82 -22.17 -3.46
N TYR A 409 3.67 -21.00 -4.09
CA TYR A 409 3.99 -20.81 -5.51
C TYR A 409 5.41 -21.24 -5.88
N TRP A 410 6.37 -21.07 -4.96
CA TRP A 410 7.77 -21.46 -5.19
C TRP A 410 8.02 -22.98 -5.10
N GLU A 411 7.04 -23.74 -4.57
CA GLU A 411 7.07 -25.19 -4.42
C GLU A 411 6.15 -25.90 -5.44
N SER A 412 5.16 -25.21 -6.00
CA SER A 412 4.07 -25.82 -6.78
C SER A 412 4.22 -25.73 -8.30
N ASP A 413 5.37 -25.27 -8.81
CA ASP A 413 5.58 -24.95 -10.23
C ASP A 413 4.52 -24.00 -10.84
N GLY A 414 3.83 -23.24 -9.99
CA GLY A 414 2.94 -22.16 -10.41
C GLY A 414 1.43 -22.46 -10.39
N VAL A 415 0.99 -23.56 -9.79
CA VAL A 415 -0.42 -23.88 -9.54
C VAL A 415 -0.68 -23.82 -8.04
N ASP A 416 -1.11 -22.66 -7.51
CA ASP A 416 -1.20 -22.49 -6.06
C ASP A 416 -2.28 -21.54 -5.56
N ASP A 417 -3.04 -20.96 -6.47
CA ASP A 417 -3.97 -19.87 -6.15
C ASP A 417 -5.35 -20.38 -5.68
N ASP A 418 -5.52 -21.72 -5.62
CA ASP A 418 -6.72 -22.42 -5.18
C ASP A 418 -6.88 -22.42 -3.66
N LEU A 419 -8.13 -22.38 -3.19
CA LEU A 419 -8.46 -22.29 -1.77
C LEU A 419 -9.26 -23.49 -1.25
N PRO A 420 -8.95 -23.96 -0.03
CA PRO A 420 -9.71 -25.02 0.61
C PRO A 420 -11.05 -24.49 1.12
N LYS A 421 -12.02 -25.39 1.24
CA LYS A 421 -13.41 -25.05 1.55
C LYS A 421 -13.55 -24.30 2.88
N GLU A 422 -12.80 -24.69 3.90
CA GLU A 422 -12.84 -24.11 5.24
C GLU A 422 -12.45 -22.63 5.26
N ILE A 423 -11.54 -22.19 4.39
CA ILE A 423 -11.17 -20.77 4.27
C ILE A 423 -12.31 -20.00 3.61
N ILE A 424 -12.86 -20.56 2.54
CA ILE A 424 -13.99 -19.95 1.81
C ILE A 424 -15.22 -19.84 2.72
N ASP A 425 -15.45 -20.84 3.58
CA ASP A 425 -16.52 -20.81 4.58
C ASP A 425 -16.39 -19.59 5.51
N VAL A 426 -15.17 -19.24 5.95
CA VAL A 426 -14.94 -18.04 6.77
C VAL A 426 -15.29 -16.77 5.99
N TYR A 427 -14.87 -16.64 4.72
CA TYR A 427 -15.20 -15.47 3.91
C TYR A 427 -16.71 -15.26 3.74
N TYR A 428 -17.46 -16.32 3.46
CA TYR A 428 -18.93 -16.22 3.37
C TYR A 428 -19.59 -15.91 4.71
N GLN A 429 -19.05 -16.40 5.82
CA GLN A 429 -19.60 -16.16 7.17
C GLN A 429 -19.36 -14.72 7.63
N GLU A 430 -18.14 -14.21 7.45
CA GLU A 430 -17.71 -12.91 7.95
C GLU A 430 -18.01 -11.75 6.98
N MET A 431 -18.37 -12.05 5.72
CA MET A 431 -18.83 -11.06 4.73
C MET A 431 -20.26 -11.35 4.25
N PRO A 432 -21.27 -11.30 5.14
CA PRO A 432 -22.61 -11.78 4.83
C PRO A 432 -23.30 -10.98 3.72
N ASP A 433 -23.04 -9.69 3.54
CA ASP A 433 -23.69 -8.88 2.49
C ASP A 433 -22.82 -8.65 1.24
N VAL A 434 -21.76 -9.45 1.08
CA VAL A 434 -20.94 -9.43 -0.15
C VAL A 434 -21.78 -9.79 -1.37
N LEU A 435 -21.51 -9.13 -2.50
CA LEU A 435 -22.11 -9.41 -3.80
C LEU A 435 -21.49 -10.67 -4.43
N GLY A 436 -20.19 -10.87 -4.26
CA GLY A 436 -19.44 -12.02 -4.74
C GLY A 436 -17.94 -11.87 -4.49
N PHE A 437 -17.20 -12.92 -4.81
CA PHE A 437 -15.76 -13.01 -4.61
C PHE A 437 -15.03 -13.28 -5.92
N ALA A 438 -13.85 -12.67 -6.07
CA ALA A 438 -12.85 -13.03 -7.07
C ALA A 438 -11.69 -13.77 -6.39
N ASN A 439 -10.99 -14.67 -7.10
CA ASN A 439 -9.87 -15.41 -6.52
C ASN A 439 -8.72 -15.67 -7.50
N GLY A 440 -7.52 -15.51 -6.95
CA GLY A 440 -6.25 -15.91 -7.54
C GLY A 440 -5.39 -14.71 -7.91
N TYR A 441 -4.13 -14.93 -8.26
CA TYR A 441 -3.32 -13.89 -8.90
C TYR A 441 -3.14 -14.20 -10.39
N ARG A 442 -3.06 -15.49 -10.70
CA ARG A 442 -3.06 -16.10 -12.03
C ARG A 442 -4.34 -16.94 -12.19
N PRO A 443 -4.49 -17.69 -13.30
CA PRO A 443 -5.62 -18.59 -13.42
C PRO A 443 -5.70 -19.56 -12.23
N ALA A 444 -6.87 -19.59 -11.61
CA ALA A 444 -7.20 -20.44 -10.49
C ALA A 444 -8.48 -21.23 -10.81
N HIS A 445 -8.85 -22.17 -9.95
CA HIS A 445 -9.89 -23.17 -10.20
C HIS A 445 -10.82 -23.40 -9.01
N THR A 446 -10.97 -22.39 -8.16
CA THR A 446 -11.88 -22.41 -7.02
C THR A 446 -13.19 -21.72 -7.40
N PHE A 447 -14.27 -22.49 -7.46
CA PHE A 447 -15.57 -22.00 -7.88
C PHE A 447 -16.67 -22.50 -6.95
N THR A 448 -17.56 -21.62 -6.52
CA THR A 448 -18.78 -21.98 -5.77
C THR A 448 -19.79 -20.84 -5.89
N SER A 449 -21.05 -21.07 -5.53
CA SER A 449 -22.05 -20.02 -5.43
C SER A 449 -23.00 -20.34 -4.29
N ARG A 450 -23.18 -19.39 -3.36
CA ARG A 450 -24.04 -19.57 -2.18
C ARG A 450 -25.07 -18.47 -2.14
N ASP A 451 -26.34 -18.85 -2.18
CA ASP A 451 -27.47 -17.91 -2.13
C ASP A 451 -27.37 -16.78 -3.18
N GLY A 452 -26.86 -17.10 -4.37
CA GLY A 452 -26.68 -16.15 -5.47
C GLY A 452 -25.47 -15.22 -5.34
N LYS A 453 -24.54 -15.50 -4.42
CA LYS A 453 -23.24 -14.84 -4.27
C LYS A 453 -22.17 -15.79 -4.82
N PRO A 454 -21.61 -15.52 -6.01
CA PRO A 454 -20.63 -16.41 -6.60
C PRO A 454 -19.23 -16.15 -6.04
N PHE A 455 -18.40 -17.18 -6.07
CA PHE A 455 -16.97 -17.14 -5.88
C PHE A 455 -16.34 -17.64 -7.18
N ILE A 456 -15.60 -16.78 -7.87
CA ILE A 456 -15.11 -17.03 -9.24
C ILE A 456 -13.61 -16.79 -9.28
N SER A 457 -12.85 -17.82 -9.64
CA SER A 457 -11.43 -17.68 -9.92
C SER A 457 -11.16 -16.96 -11.25
N TYR A 458 -10.02 -16.29 -11.35
CA TYR A 458 -9.56 -15.75 -12.63
C TYR A 458 -9.35 -16.86 -13.66
N ASP A 459 -9.77 -16.60 -14.90
CA ASP A 459 -9.54 -17.50 -16.04
C ASP A 459 -8.23 -17.16 -16.76
N TYR A 460 -7.85 -15.88 -16.74
CA TYR A 460 -6.75 -15.37 -17.53
C TYR A 460 -5.99 -14.25 -16.81
N TYR A 461 -4.66 -14.36 -16.83
CA TYR A 461 -3.76 -13.29 -16.38
C TYR A 461 -3.16 -12.59 -17.60
N LEU A 462 -3.56 -11.33 -17.80
CA LEU A 462 -3.07 -10.51 -18.90
C LEU A 462 -1.78 -9.79 -18.47
N GLY A 463 -0.64 -10.41 -18.81
CA GLY A 463 0.68 -9.79 -18.64
C GLY A 463 0.88 -8.54 -19.51
N GLU A 464 1.71 -7.62 -19.04
CA GLU A 464 2.00 -6.33 -19.68
C GLU A 464 2.74 -6.46 -21.02
N LYS A 465 3.46 -7.58 -21.19
CA LYS A 465 4.23 -7.88 -22.42
C LYS A 465 3.57 -8.89 -23.34
N ARG A 466 2.39 -9.42 -22.99
CA ARG A 466 1.66 -10.37 -23.86
C ARG A 466 1.33 -9.68 -25.17
N ASP A 467 1.55 -10.32 -26.32
CA ASP A 467 1.14 -9.73 -27.60
C ASP A 467 -0.40 -9.59 -27.66
N GLU A 468 -0.89 -8.51 -28.27
CA GLU A 468 -2.33 -8.22 -28.30
C GLU A 468 -3.12 -9.28 -29.08
N LYS A 469 -2.56 -9.81 -30.17
CA LYS A 469 -3.22 -10.85 -30.97
C LYS A 469 -3.18 -12.20 -30.26
N GLU A 470 -2.06 -12.51 -29.60
CA GLU A 470 -1.97 -13.71 -28.77
C GLU A 470 -2.96 -13.68 -27.62
N ALA A 471 -3.05 -12.56 -26.88
CA ALA A 471 -4.04 -12.40 -25.83
C ALA A 471 -5.48 -12.57 -26.35
N THR A 472 -5.80 -11.97 -27.49
CA THR A 472 -7.12 -12.12 -28.13
C THR A 472 -7.38 -13.59 -28.48
N ALA A 473 -6.40 -14.29 -29.05
CA ALA A 473 -6.51 -15.70 -29.41
C ALA A 473 -6.71 -16.59 -28.17
N ASP A 474 -6.00 -16.31 -27.06
CA ASP A 474 -6.15 -17.05 -25.81
C ASP A 474 -7.58 -16.94 -25.26
N LEU A 475 -8.17 -15.73 -25.27
CA LEU A 475 -9.53 -15.50 -24.79
C LEU A 475 -10.57 -16.24 -25.67
N ILE A 476 -10.34 -16.30 -26.98
CA ILE A 476 -11.16 -17.09 -27.92
C ILE A 476 -11.01 -18.58 -27.63
N GLU A 477 -9.79 -19.06 -27.39
CA GLU A 477 -9.52 -20.45 -27.04
C GLU A 477 -10.20 -20.86 -25.73
N LEU A 478 -10.10 -20.03 -24.68
CA LEU A 478 -10.81 -20.25 -23.41
C LEU A 478 -12.33 -20.34 -23.59
N SER A 479 -12.91 -19.49 -24.44
CA SER A 479 -14.34 -19.54 -24.79
C SER A 479 -14.74 -20.82 -25.52
N ASN A 480 -13.86 -21.36 -26.38
CA ASN A 480 -14.07 -22.62 -27.09
C ASN A 480 -13.94 -23.84 -26.15
N LEU A 481 -12.98 -23.80 -25.22
CA LEU A 481 -12.78 -24.85 -24.20
C LEU A 481 -13.94 -24.90 -23.20
N ASN A 482 -14.60 -23.77 -22.96
CA ASN A 482 -15.76 -23.65 -22.07
C ASN A 482 -17.04 -23.38 -22.88
N PRO A 483 -17.62 -24.35 -23.61
CA PRO A 483 -18.72 -24.10 -24.55
C PRO A 483 -20.08 -23.85 -23.89
N LYS A 484 -20.23 -24.10 -22.59
CA LYS A 484 -21.48 -23.83 -21.87
C LYS A 484 -21.70 -22.32 -21.77
N ARG A 485 -22.94 -21.86 -21.99
CA ARG A 485 -23.32 -20.45 -21.97
C ARG A 485 -24.39 -20.19 -20.90
N PRO A 486 -24.44 -18.98 -20.31
CA PRO A 486 -23.40 -17.95 -20.36
C PRO A 486 -22.05 -18.46 -19.83
N TYR A 487 -20.94 -17.97 -20.39
CA TYR A 487 -19.60 -18.19 -19.85
C TYR A 487 -19.14 -16.90 -19.20
N PHE A 488 -18.61 -16.99 -17.98
CA PHE A 488 -18.14 -15.85 -17.20
C PHE A 488 -16.61 -15.92 -17.16
N LEU A 489 -15.97 -15.14 -18.03
CA LEU A 489 -14.53 -15.13 -18.23
C LEU A 489 -13.94 -13.91 -17.48
N LEU A 490 -13.28 -14.16 -16.35
CA LEU A 490 -12.71 -13.11 -15.50
C LEU A 490 -11.21 -12.90 -15.79
N LEU A 491 -10.82 -11.66 -16.09
CA LEU A 491 -9.42 -11.29 -16.35
C LEU A 491 -8.81 -10.61 -15.14
N HIS A 492 -7.63 -11.08 -14.75
CA HIS A 492 -6.70 -10.33 -13.91
C HIS A 492 -5.69 -9.62 -14.80
N VAL A 493 -5.65 -8.29 -14.76
CA VAL A 493 -4.83 -7.49 -15.67
C VAL A 493 -3.66 -6.88 -14.92
N ARG A 494 -2.43 -7.21 -15.35
CA ARG A 494 -1.21 -6.68 -14.74
C ARG A 494 -1.23 -5.15 -14.73
N GLN A 495 -0.97 -4.55 -13.57
CA GLN A 495 -1.00 -3.09 -13.33
C GLN A 495 -0.22 -2.25 -14.36
N TRP A 496 0.80 -2.80 -15.00
CA TRP A 496 1.58 -2.10 -16.05
C TRP A 496 0.95 -2.15 -17.46
N SER A 497 -0.15 -2.89 -17.64
CA SER A 497 -0.95 -2.85 -18.87
C SER A 497 -1.84 -1.62 -18.87
N ASP A 498 -1.59 -0.66 -19.77
CA ASP A 498 -2.51 0.48 -19.92
C ASP A 498 -3.89 0.05 -20.47
N ILE A 499 -4.94 0.78 -20.07
CA ILE A 499 -6.33 0.45 -20.39
C ILE A 499 -6.56 0.53 -21.91
N LYS A 500 -5.85 1.41 -22.61
CA LYS A 500 -5.97 1.54 -24.07
C LYS A 500 -5.50 0.29 -24.80
N ARG A 501 -4.47 -0.39 -24.31
CA ARG A 501 -4.03 -1.71 -24.81
C ARG A 501 -5.08 -2.77 -24.51
N VAL A 502 -5.57 -2.85 -23.28
CA VAL A 502 -6.61 -3.80 -22.90
C VAL A 502 -7.84 -3.63 -23.80
N LYS A 503 -8.23 -2.39 -24.08
CA LYS A 503 -9.32 -2.08 -24.99
C LYS A 503 -9.12 -2.61 -26.40
N ARG A 504 -7.92 -2.47 -26.98
CA ARG A 504 -7.65 -3.02 -28.32
C ARG A 504 -7.78 -4.55 -28.37
N ILE A 505 -7.36 -5.23 -27.30
CA ILE A 505 -7.51 -6.68 -27.17
C ILE A 505 -9.00 -7.06 -27.12
N LEU A 506 -9.76 -6.39 -26.25
CA LEU A 506 -11.18 -6.70 -26.07
C LEU A 506 -12.05 -6.30 -27.28
N ASP A 507 -11.74 -5.19 -27.94
CA ASP A 507 -12.42 -4.74 -29.18
C ASP A 507 -12.16 -5.69 -30.37
N ALA A 508 -11.12 -6.53 -30.30
CA ALA A 508 -10.82 -7.53 -31.32
C ALA A 508 -11.56 -8.86 -31.10
N LEU A 509 -12.28 -9.01 -29.99
CA LEU A 509 -13.08 -10.21 -29.71
C LEU A 509 -14.36 -10.24 -30.58
N PRO A 510 -14.83 -11.44 -30.97
CA PRO A 510 -16.09 -11.61 -31.68
C PRO A 510 -17.34 -11.11 -30.92
N ASP A 511 -18.45 -10.91 -31.64
CA ASP A 511 -19.72 -10.35 -31.10
C ASP A 511 -20.38 -11.20 -29.98
N GLU A 512 -20.02 -12.48 -29.84
CA GLU A 512 -20.48 -13.31 -28.72
C GLU A 512 -19.86 -12.91 -27.37
N PHE A 513 -18.79 -12.12 -27.37
CA PHE A 513 -18.19 -11.56 -26.16
C PHE A 513 -18.87 -10.24 -25.77
N GLU A 514 -19.06 -10.03 -24.47
CA GLU A 514 -19.63 -8.80 -23.92
C GLU A 514 -18.85 -8.38 -22.68
N VAL A 515 -18.14 -7.26 -22.80
CA VAL A 515 -17.44 -6.64 -21.66
C VAL A 515 -18.45 -5.92 -20.78
N VAL A 516 -18.47 -6.24 -19.49
CA VAL A 516 -19.44 -5.72 -18.52
C VAL A 516 -18.74 -5.27 -17.22
N PRO A 517 -19.35 -4.35 -16.44
CA PRO A 517 -18.87 -4.06 -15.09
C PRO A 517 -18.84 -5.30 -14.19
N LEU A 518 -17.87 -5.38 -13.28
CA LEU A 518 -17.64 -6.55 -12.45
C LEU A 518 -18.83 -6.91 -11.54
N ASP A 519 -19.52 -5.92 -10.98
CA ASP A 519 -20.69 -6.15 -10.13
C ASP A 519 -21.86 -6.74 -10.92
N ILE A 520 -22.08 -6.28 -12.15
CA ILE A 520 -23.05 -6.87 -13.09
C ILE A 520 -22.64 -8.30 -13.47
N PHE A 521 -21.35 -8.51 -13.77
CA PHE A 521 -20.78 -9.83 -14.07
C PHE A 521 -21.07 -10.83 -12.94
N LEU A 522 -20.72 -10.49 -11.70
CA LEU A 522 -20.96 -11.34 -10.53
C LEU A 522 -22.44 -11.54 -10.28
N LYS A 523 -23.28 -10.51 -10.47
CA LYS A 523 -24.72 -10.66 -10.29
C LYS A 523 -25.33 -11.65 -11.27
N MET A 524 -24.94 -11.60 -12.55
CA MET A 524 -25.37 -12.57 -13.56
C MET A 524 -24.87 -13.98 -13.25
N ALA A 525 -23.60 -14.11 -12.83
CA ALA A 525 -23.01 -15.41 -12.48
C ALA A 525 -23.65 -16.05 -11.25
N GLY A 526 -24.06 -15.23 -10.27
CA GLY A 526 -24.84 -15.67 -9.12
C GLY A 526 -26.26 -16.12 -9.47
N GLU A 527 -26.92 -15.46 -10.44
CA GLU A 527 -28.27 -15.82 -10.89
C GLU A 527 -28.31 -17.07 -11.78
N GLN A 528 -27.29 -17.29 -12.62
CA GLN A 528 -27.21 -18.44 -13.52
C GLN A 528 -25.78 -19.00 -13.57
N PRO A 529 -25.32 -19.66 -12.49
CA PRO A 529 -23.97 -20.23 -12.44
C PRO A 529 -23.83 -21.37 -13.45
N THR A 530 -22.82 -21.28 -14.31
CA THR A 530 -22.53 -22.31 -15.32
C THR A 530 -21.27 -23.11 -15.02
N PHE A 531 -20.41 -22.61 -14.13
CA PHE A 531 -19.24 -23.30 -13.59
C PHE A 531 -19.61 -24.49 -12.69
N GLN A 532 -18.67 -25.40 -12.50
CA GLN A 532 -18.80 -26.52 -11.56
C GLN A 532 -18.17 -26.15 -10.23
N GLU A 533 -18.81 -26.53 -9.13
CA GLU A 533 -18.24 -26.30 -7.81
C GLU A 533 -16.93 -27.08 -7.65
N ARG A 534 -15.89 -26.38 -7.19
CA ARG A 534 -14.55 -26.93 -6.95
C ARG A 534 -13.84 -26.13 -5.86
N TYR A 535 -13.11 -26.86 -5.02
CA TYR A 535 -12.24 -26.34 -3.97
C TYR A 535 -10.85 -26.98 -4.10
N LEU A 536 -9.83 -26.40 -3.48
CA LEU A 536 -8.58 -27.11 -3.23
C LEU A 536 -8.86 -28.29 -2.31
N GLU A 537 -8.45 -29.49 -2.72
CA GLU A 537 -8.52 -30.67 -1.85
C GLU A 537 -7.53 -30.50 -0.69
N SER A 538 -7.99 -30.74 0.53
CA SER A 538 -7.11 -30.76 1.70
C SER A 538 -6.00 -31.79 1.48
N MET A 539 -4.73 -31.38 1.49
CA MET A 539 -3.62 -32.32 1.51
C MET A 539 -3.67 -33.07 2.85
N ASN A 540 -4.03 -34.36 2.80
CA ASN A 540 -4.04 -35.27 3.95
C ASN A 540 -2.66 -35.40 4.60
#